data_AF-A0A815Z0E7-F1
#
_entry.id   AF-A0A815Z0E7-F1
#
_cell.length_a   1.000
_cell.length_b   1.000
_cell.length_c   1.000
_cell.angle_alpha   90.00
_cell.angle_beta   90.00
_cell.angle_gamma   90.00
#
_symmetry.space_group_name_H-M   'P 1'
#
loop_
_entity.id
_entity.type
_entity.pdbx_description
1 polymer ?
#
loop_
_entity_poly.entity_id
_entity_poly.type
_entity_poly.pdbx_seq_one_letter_code
_entity_poly.pdbx_strand_id
1 'polypeptide(L)'
;MLYSALHRWSITTSRNDSEDDSDTEISKYMMPELYANSIRKCNNVYKNPSAIICYLTDGSEQYTTMAISAINSLLKVTPRIMIGLLVMEDDMKMLMMNNIDQKYHYRIICKQTSKSPLIKDWNPTQYKLDIIKFSHDGFQEVYWMDSDTIVYKDMTSSLYAFRLFTQVFYFILDHVMYHNCFMRKWREQHRDTILQL
;
A
#
# COMPACT_ATOMS: atom_id res chain seq x y z
N MET A 1 -6.10 22.46 -23.78
CA MET A 1 -6.10 21.34 -24.74
C MET A 1 -5.88 20.06 -23.92
N LEU A 2 -6.96 19.42 -23.48
CA LEU A 2 -6.94 18.25 -22.59
C LEU A 2 -6.93 16.98 -23.44
N TYR A 3 -5.86 16.19 -23.34
CA TYR A 3 -5.81 14.88 -23.98
C TYR A 3 -6.51 13.84 -23.11
N SER A 4 -7.65 13.35 -23.61
CA SER A 4 -8.29 12.12 -23.19
C SER A 4 -7.48 10.93 -23.73
N ALA A 5 -6.90 10.12 -22.85
CA ALA A 5 -6.36 8.81 -23.20
C ALA A 5 -7.19 7.71 -22.50
N LEU A 6 -8.35 7.41 -23.07
CA LEU A 6 -9.07 6.16 -22.84
C LEU A 6 -8.35 5.08 -23.64
N HIS A 7 -7.44 4.33 -23.01
CA HIS A 7 -6.94 3.08 -23.58
C HIS A 7 -7.84 1.94 -23.13
N ARG A 8 -8.71 1.54 -24.05
CA ARG A 8 -9.59 0.39 -23.99
C ARG A 8 -8.73 -0.88 -24.12
N TRP A 9 -8.58 -1.65 -23.05
CA TRP A 9 -8.04 -3.00 -23.13
C TRP A 9 -9.22 -3.96 -23.26
N SER A 10 -9.31 -4.64 -24.40
CA SER A 10 -10.20 -5.78 -24.62
C SER A 10 -9.37 -7.05 -24.45
N ILE A 11 -9.79 -7.95 -23.56
CA ILE A 11 -9.26 -9.30 -23.47
C ILE A 11 -10.43 -10.26 -23.59
N THR A 12 -10.44 -11.03 -24.67
CA THR A 12 -11.24 -12.23 -24.87
C THR A 12 -10.75 -13.32 -23.92
N THR A 13 -11.64 -13.80 -23.05
CA THR A 13 -11.36 -14.96 -22.19
C THR A 13 -11.61 -16.25 -22.96
N SER A 14 -10.58 -17.09 -23.09
CA SER A 14 -10.79 -18.54 -23.20
C SER A 14 -10.49 -19.13 -21.83
N ARG A 15 -11.49 -19.80 -21.26
CA ARG A 15 -11.43 -20.54 -19.99
C ARG A 15 -10.47 -21.71 -20.14
N ASN A 16 -9.67 -21.96 -19.11
CA ASN A 16 -9.42 -23.29 -18.60
C ASN A 16 -9.14 -23.16 -17.10
N ASP A 17 -9.97 -23.84 -16.33
CA ASP A 17 -9.87 -23.98 -14.88
C ASP A 17 -8.78 -25.02 -14.57
N SER A 18 -7.76 -24.64 -13.80
CA SER A 18 -6.90 -25.59 -13.06
C SER A 18 -6.25 -24.88 -11.86
N GLU A 19 -6.07 -25.67 -10.81
CA GLU A 19 -5.74 -25.34 -9.42
C GLU A 19 -4.39 -24.60 -9.19
N ASP A 20 -4.34 -23.91 -8.05
CA ASP A 20 -3.17 -23.50 -7.24
C ASP A 20 -1.89 -23.02 -7.95
N ASP A 21 -1.68 -21.69 -7.97
CA ASP A 21 -0.35 -21.06 -7.86
C ASP A 21 -0.47 -19.54 -7.66
N SER A 22 -0.60 -19.08 -6.41
CA SER A 22 -0.72 -17.64 -6.10
C SER A 22 0.49 -16.80 -6.52
N ASP A 23 1.65 -17.44 -6.73
CA ASP A 23 2.87 -16.77 -7.20
C ASP A 23 2.87 -16.54 -8.73
N THR A 24 2.05 -17.28 -9.50
CA THR A 24 1.92 -17.06 -10.95
C THR A 24 0.97 -15.93 -11.32
N GLU A 25 -0.02 -15.60 -10.49
CA GLU A 25 -0.98 -14.55 -10.82
C GLU A 25 -0.32 -13.17 -10.91
N ILE A 26 0.57 -12.82 -9.97
CA ILE A 26 1.31 -11.54 -10.04
C ILE A 26 2.25 -11.51 -11.26
N SER A 27 2.88 -12.65 -11.60
CA SER A 27 3.73 -12.79 -12.80
C SER A 27 2.95 -12.67 -14.12
N LYS A 28 1.65 -12.89 -14.09
CA LYS A 28 0.76 -12.73 -15.26
C LYS A 28 0.53 -11.25 -15.59
N TYR A 29 0.64 -10.39 -14.57
CA TYR A 29 0.43 -8.94 -14.68
C TYR A 29 1.74 -8.14 -14.70
N MET A 30 2.86 -8.71 -14.26
CA MET A 30 4.21 -8.16 -14.43
C MET A 30 4.96 -8.93 -15.50
N MET A 31 5.42 -8.26 -16.57
CA MET A 31 6.30 -8.84 -17.60
C MET A 31 7.40 -9.71 -16.96
N PRO A 32 7.39 -11.05 -17.11
CA PRO A 32 8.24 -11.97 -16.35
C PRO A 32 9.75 -11.68 -16.48
N GLU A 33 10.17 -11.18 -17.64
CA GLU A 33 11.55 -10.79 -17.93
C GLU A 33 11.99 -9.53 -17.17
N LEU A 34 11.08 -8.58 -16.91
CA LEU A 34 11.37 -7.40 -16.08
C LEU A 34 11.47 -7.78 -14.61
N TYR A 35 10.63 -8.72 -14.15
CA TYR A 35 10.64 -9.23 -12.78
C TYR A 35 11.93 -10.02 -12.47
N ALA A 36 12.34 -10.94 -13.34
CA ALA A 36 13.57 -11.72 -13.13
C ALA A 36 14.85 -10.87 -13.15
N ASN A 37 14.88 -9.84 -14.00
CA ASN A 37 16.02 -8.90 -14.06
C ASN A 37 16.03 -7.89 -12.91
N SER A 38 14.87 -7.55 -12.32
CA SER A 38 14.78 -6.66 -11.15
C SER A 38 15.43 -7.28 -9.91
N ILE A 39 15.20 -8.58 -9.68
CA ILE A 39 15.76 -9.33 -8.54
C ILE A 39 17.30 -9.34 -8.60
N ARG A 40 17.88 -9.49 -9.81
CA ARG A 40 19.34 -9.50 -9.99
C ARG A 40 20.00 -8.14 -9.79
N LYS A 41 19.36 -7.05 -10.25
CA LYS A 41 19.89 -5.68 -10.10
C LYS A 41 19.76 -5.14 -8.67
N CYS A 42 18.71 -5.55 -7.94
CA CYS A 42 18.46 -5.10 -6.58
C CYS A 42 19.64 -5.45 -5.65
N ASN A 43 20.26 -6.62 -5.78
CA ASN A 43 21.25 -7.13 -4.82
C ASN A 43 22.51 -6.28 -4.58
N ASN A 44 22.80 -5.24 -5.38
CA ASN A 44 24.02 -4.41 -5.26
C ASN A 44 23.82 -3.00 -4.66
N VAL A 45 22.61 -2.60 -4.25
CA VAL A 45 22.31 -1.19 -3.88
C VAL A 45 21.74 -1.06 -2.47
N TYR A 46 22.39 -1.51 -1.38
CA TYR A 46 21.81 -1.35 -0.04
C TYR A 46 22.83 -1.02 1.05
N LYS A 47 23.12 0.28 1.22
CA LYS A 47 23.69 0.82 2.48
C LYS A 47 22.75 1.76 3.23
N ASN A 48 21.71 2.31 2.57
CA ASN A 48 20.63 3.07 3.20
C ASN A 48 19.29 2.57 2.64
N PRO A 49 18.27 2.34 3.48
CA PRO A 49 16.96 1.96 2.98
C PRO A 49 16.32 3.15 2.26
N SER A 50 16.11 3.02 0.96
CA SER A 50 15.48 4.08 0.15
C SER A 50 13.95 3.97 0.05
N ALA A 51 13.37 2.92 0.63
CA ALA A 51 11.93 2.68 0.65
C ALA A 51 11.36 2.55 2.07
N ILE A 52 10.12 3.00 2.22
CA ILE A 52 9.35 2.93 3.46
C ILE A 52 7.90 2.53 3.20
N ILE A 53 7.34 1.67 4.04
CA ILE A 53 5.91 1.31 4.04
C ILE A 53 5.23 2.03 5.20
N CYS A 54 4.20 2.81 4.89
CA CYS A 54 3.49 3.67 5.80
C CYS A 54 2.18 3.01 6.27
N TYR A 55 1.98 2.99 7.59
CA TYR A 55 0.74 2.65 8.26
C TYR A 55 0.17 3.87 8.99
N LEU A 56 -1.13 3.82 9.30
CA LEU A 56 -1.82 4.81 10.11
C LEU A 56 -2.58 4.10 11.23
N THR A 57 -2.48 4.65 12.44
CA THR A 57 -3.43 4.35 13.51
C THR A 57 -4.18 5.62 13.90
N ASP A 58 -5.49 5.49 14.08
CA ASP A 58 -6.35 6.55 14.58
C ASP A 58 -6.49 6.57 16.10
N GLY A 59 -5.79 5.66 16.79
CA GLY A 59 -5.82 5.52 18.23
C GLY A 59 -7.04 4.76 18.77
N SER A 60 -7.95 4.31 17.90
CA SER A 60 -8.96 3.35 18.32
C SER A 60 -8.29 2.02 18.68
N GLU A 61 -8.80 1.34 19.69
CA GLU A 61 -8.23 0.09 20.19
C GLU A 61 -8.13 -0.96 19.07
N GLN A 62 -9.22 -1.14 18.32
CA GLN A 62 -9.30 -2.12 17.24
C GLN A 62 -8.29 -1.85 16.12
N TYR A 63 -8.24 -0.63 15.59
CA TYR A 63 -7.29 -0.31 14.51
C TYR A 63 -5.85 -0.30 15.00
N THR A 64 -5.60 0.06 16.26
CA THR A 64 -4.26 -0.02 16.86
C THR A 64 -3.79 -1.47 16.93
N THR A 65 -4.62 -2.38 17.43
CA THR A 65 -4.29 -3.83 17.48
C THR A 65 -4.04 -4.39 16.08
N MET A 66 -4.84 -4.01 15.09
CA MET A 66 -4.64 -4.42 13.70
C MET A 66 -3.32 -3.86 13.15
N ALA A 67 -3.05 -2.56 13.33
CA ALA A 67 -1.81 -1.92 12.88
C ALA A 67 -0.56 -2.59 13.49
N ILE A 68 -0.59 -2.91 14.79
CA ILE A 68 0.49 -3.65 15.46
C ILE A 68 0.71 -5.01 14.80
N SER A 69 -0.37 -5.74 14.51
CA SER A 69 -0.31 -7.06 13.88
C SER A 69 0.24 -6.99 12.45
N ALA A 70 -0.21 -6.00 11.68
CA ALA A 70 0.26 -5.73 10.33
C ALA A 70 1.76 -5.42 10.32
N ILE A 71 2.19 -4.46 11.14
CA ILE A 71 3.60 -4.06 11.29
C ILE A 71 4.46 -5.25 11.72
N ASN A 72 4.04 -6.00 12.73
CA ASN A 72 4.80 -7.16 13.22
C ASN A 72 4.92 -8.26 12.16
N SER A 73 3.87 -8.49 11.36
CA SER A 73 3.94 -9.45 10.25
C SER A 73 4.96 -9.01 9.20
N LEU A 74 4.93 -7.74 8.80
CA LEU A 74 5.86 -7.15 7.84
C LEU A 74 7.32 -7.18 8.35
N LEU A 75 7.55 -6.77 9.60
CA LEU A 75 8.90 -6.73 10.20
C LEU A 75 9.58 -8.10 10.20
N LYS A 76 8.80 -9.18 10.40
CA LYS A 76 9.29 -10.56 10.43
C LYS A 76 9.74 -11.04 9.05
N VAL A 77 9.03 -10.69 7.99
CA VAL A 77 9.22 -11.30 6.66
C VAL A 77 9.86 -10.38 5.63
N THR A 78 9.84 -9.06 5.83
CA THR A 78 10.38 -8.06 4.89
C THR A 78 11.47 -7.24 5.60
N PRO A 79 12.70 -7.75 5.78
CA PRO A 79 13.70 -7.15 6.66
C PRO A 79 14.35 -5.86 6.14
N ARG A 80 14.22 -5.54 4.85
CA ARG A 80 14.99 -4.47 4.18
C ARG A 80 14.25 -3.14 4.04
N ILE A 81 12.97 -3.08 4.41
CA ILE A 81 12.11 -1.92 4.20
C ILE A 81 11.89 -1.17 5.51
N MET A 82 11.93 0.16 5.52
CA MET A 82 11.58 0.93 6.71
C MET A 82 10.07 0.95 6.93
N ILE A 83 9.64 1.21 8.15
CA ILE A 83 8.23 1.40 8.48
C ILE A 83 8.00 2.86 8.85
N GLY A 84 7.07 3.48 8.16
CA GLY A 84 6.49 4.77 8.51
C GLY A 84 5.26 4.53 9.34
N LEU A 85 5.16 5.19 10.50
CA LEU A 85 3.98 5.12 11.33
C LEU A 85 3.41 6.52 11.52
N LEU A 86 2.22 6.75 10.98
CA LEU A 86 1.44 7.94 11.23
C LEU A 86 0.59 7.74 12.49
N VAL A 87 0.72 8.66 13.44
CA VAL A 87 -0.03 8.65 14.71
C VAL A 87 -0.76 9.98 14.90
N MET A 88 -1.93 9.96 15.52
CA MET A 88 -2.63 11.20 15.85
C MET A 88 -2.01 11.91 17.06
N GLU A 89 -1.57 11.14 18.06
CA GLU A 89 -1.12 11.63 19.36
C GLU A 89 0.15 10.89 19.83
N ASP A 90 0.94 11.53 20.69
CA ASP A 90 2.20 10.98 21.21
C ASP A 90 1.98 9.74 22.10
N ASP A 91 0.87 9.69 22.83
CA ASP A 91 0.52 8.51 23.63
C ASP A 91 0.31 7.27 22.76
N MET A 92 -0.23 7.45 21.55
CA MET A 92 -0.39 6.37 20.58
C MET A 92 0.96 5.89 20.04
N LYS A 93 1.92 6.81 19.84
CA LYS A 93 3.29 6.42 19.50
C LYS A 93 3.89 5.55 20.59
N MET A 94 3.76 5.92 21.86
CA MET A 94 4.27 5.11 22.98
C MET A 94 3.62 3.74 23.02
N LEU A 95 2.28 3.68 22.88
CA LEU A 95 1.53 2.42 22.85
C LEU A 95 2.02 1.50 21.73
N MET A 96 2.14 2.02 20.50
CA MET A 96 2.60 1.25 19.33
C MET A 96 4.02 0.73 19.55
N MET A 97 4.94 1.60 19.98
CA MET A 97 6.34 1.22 20.18
C MET A 97 6.52 0.20 21.32
N ASN A 98 5.69 0.25 22.37
CA ASN A 98 5.74 -0.72 23.47
C ASN A 98 5.25 -2.12 23.07
N ASN A 99 4.40 -2.22 22.05
CA ASN A 99 3.85 -3.49 21.54
C ASN A 99 4.62 -4.07 20.34
N ILE A 100 5.59 -3.32 19.81
CA ILE A 100 6.48 -3.78 18.76
C ILE A 100 7.81 -4.17 19.40
N ASP A 101 8.36 -5.32 19.01
CA ASP A 101 9.63 -5.84 19.54
C ASP A 101 10.75 -4.79 19.38
N GLN A 102 11.44 -4.49 20.50
CA GLN A 102 12.49 -3.48 20.60
C GLN A 102 13.59 -3.64 19.55
N LYS A 103 13.87 -4.89 19.14
CA LYS A 103 14.87 -5.15 18.10
C LYS A 103 14.52 -4.55 16.75
N TYR A 104 13.26 -4.15 16.52
CA TYR A 104 12.81 -3.53 15.27
C TYR A 104 12.65 -2.02 15.36
N HIS A 105 12.81 -1.40 16.53
CA HIS A 105 12.54 0.03 16.72
C HIS A 105 13.38 0.91 15.80
N TYR A 106 14.62 0.52 15.49
CA TYR A 106 15.49 1.25 14.55
C TYR A 106 14.94 1.32 13.12
N ARG A 107 13.94 0.49 12.79
CA ARG A 107 13.29 0.44 11.47
C ARG A 107 12.02 1.27 11.38
N ILE A 108 11.59 1.89 12.49
CA ILE A 108 10.30 2.56 12.58
C ILE A 108 10.52 4.05 12.72
N ILE A 109 9.90 4.82 11.82
CA ILE A 109 9.88 6.27 11.85
C ILE A 109 8.44 6.69 12.14
N CYS A 110 8.21 7.22 13.33
CA CYS A 110 6.90 7.73 13.73
C CYS A 110 6.78 9.21 13.38
N LYS A 111 5.66 9.60 12.77
CA LYS A 111 5.32 10.99 12.49
C LYS A 111 3.90 11.28 12.98
N GLN A 112 3.74 12.44 13.59
CA GLN A 112 2.41 12.90 13.98
C GLN A 112 1.64 13.38 12.75
N THR A 113 0.36 13.03 12.69
CA THR A 113 -0.55 13.52 11.65
C THR A 113 -0.90 14.99 11.86
N SER A 114 -1.28 15.67 10.78
CA SER A 114 -1.69 17.08 10.79
C SER A 114 -3.01 17.23 10.05
N LYS A 115 -3.96 17.94 10.66
CA LYS A 115 -5.17 18.38 9.97
C LYS A 115 -4.82 19.57 9.08
N SER A 116 -5.25 19.55 7.81
CA SER A 116 -5.12 20.73 6.96
C SER A 116 -6.15 21.77 7.36
N PRO A 117 -5.74 23.04 7.60
CA PRO A 117 -6.70 24.12 7.84
C PRO A 117 -7.53 24.47 6.59
N LEU A 118 -7.16 23.95 5.42
CA LEU A 118 -7.82 24.22 4.14
C LEU A 118 -9.06 23.34 3.90
N ILE A 119 -9.26 22.28 4.69
CA ILE A 119 -10.39 21.36 4.55
C ILE A 119 -11.28 21.51 5.79
N LYS A 120 -12.48 22.07 5.62
CA LYS A 120 -13.44 22.30 6.71
C LYS A 120 -13.94 20.99 7.35
N ASP A 121 -14.23 19.99 6.52
CA ASP A 121 -14.79 18.71 6.95
C ASP A 121 -13.72 17.60 6.89
N TRP A 122 -12.77 17.66 7.84
CA TRP A 122 -11.65 16.72 7.87
C TRP A 122 -12.11 15.30 8.21
N ASN A 123 -12.01 14.39 7.24
CA ASN A 123 -12.32 12.97 7.40
C ASN A 123 -11.05 12.21 7.85
N PRO A 124 -11.13 11.29 8.82
CA PRO A 124 -10.01 10.40 9.20
C PRO A 124 -9.25 9.77 8.02
N THR A 125 -9.92 9.39 6.93
CA THR A 125 -9.26 8.84 5.74
C THR A 125 -8.28 9.81 5.08
N GLN A 126 -8.42 11.13 5.31
CA GLN A 126 -7.53 12.15 4.74
C GLN A 126 -6.17 12.20 5.43
N TYR A 127 -6.01 11.60 6.62
CA TYR A 127 -4.69 11.51 7.26
C TYR A 127 -3.67 10.70 6.45
N LYS A 128 -4.12 9.86 5.50
CA LYS A 128 -3.22 9.19 4.56
C LYS A 128 -2.42 10.14 3.67
N LEU A 129 -2.87 11.39 3.51
CA LEU A 129 -2.15 12.41 2.74
C LEU A 129 -0.82 12.80 3.40
N ASP A 130 -0.68 12.59 4.71
CA ASP A 130 0.57 12.82 5.44
C ASP A 130 1.66 11.81 5.11
N ILE A 131 1.37 10.81 4.27
CA ILE A 131 2.38 9.93 3.67
C ILE A 131 3.54 10.71 3.02
N ILE A 132 3.26 11.92 2.50
CA ILE A 132 4.26 12.81 1.88
C ILE A 132 5.36 13.24 2.85
N LYS A 133 5.10 13.22 4.17
CA LYS A 133 6.08 13.59 5.19
C LYS A 133 7.30 12.67 5.17
N PHE A 134 7.17 11.44 4.68
CA PHE A 134 8.30 10.52 4.54
C PHE A 134 9.12 10.82 3.28
N SER A 135 8.50 11.29 2.20
CA SER A 135 9.26 11.76 1.03
C SER A 135 10.18 12.95 1.39
N HIS A 136 9.74 13.82 2.31
CA HIS A 136 10.56 14.93 2.81
C HIS A 136 11.80 14.46 3.61
N ASP A 137 11.80 13.24 4.14
CA ASP A 137 12.95 12.66 4.83
C ASP A 137 13.94 11.98 3.87
N GLY A 138 13.72 12.10 2.56
CA GLY A 138 14.61 11.56 1.53
C GLY A 138 14.30 10.11 1.13
N PHE A 139 13.16 9.55 1.55
CA PHE A 139 12.69 8.27 1.01
C PHE A 139 12.28 8.44 -0.46
N GLN A 140 12.85 7.61 -1.32
CA GLN A 140 12.59 7.64 -2.77
C GLN A 140 11.25 6.97 -3.08
N GLU A 141 10.93 5.89 -2.37
CA GLU A 141 9.65 5.21 -2.49
C GLU A 141 8.92 5.18 -1.16
N VAL A 142 7.66 5.61 -1.19
CA VAL A 142 6.78 5.61 -0.03
C VAL A 142 5.52 4.84 -0.42
N TYR A 143 5.31 3.72 0.25
CA TYR A 143 4.18 2.83 0.00
C TYR A 143 3.13 3.02 1.08
N TRP A 144 1.86 3.06 0.71
CA TRP A 144 0.77 2.99 1.68
C TRP A 144 0.38 1.53 1.89
N MET A 145 0.11 1.16 3.14
CA MET A 145 -0.47 -0.13 3.48
C MET A 145 -1.56 0.04 4.52
N ASP A 146 -2.71 -0.59 4.28
CA ASP A 146 -3.82 -0.54 5.23
C ASP A 146 -3.48 -1.35 6.49
N SER A 147 -3.96 -0.87 7.63
CA SER A 147 -3.59 -1.39 8.95
C SER A 147 -4.24 -2.74 9.29
N ASP A 148 -5.18 -3.22 8.47
CA ASP A 148 -5.87 -4.50 8.57
C ASP A 148 -5.28 -5.58 7.65
N THR A 149 -4.02 -5.40 7.22
CA THR A 149 -3.33 -6.34 6.33
C THR A 149 -2.32 -7.23 7.07
N ILE A 150 -2.08 -8.44 6.57
CA ILE A 150 -1.05 -9.36 7.08
C ILE A 150 -0.12 -9.77 5.95
N VAL A 151 1.19 -9.75 6.23
CA VAL A 151 2.24 -10.07 5.26
C VAL A 151 2.83 -11.44 5.55
N TYR A 152 2.76 -12.34 4.57
CA TYR A 152 3.24 -13.72 4.70
C TYR A 152 4.58 -13.98 4.02
N LYS A 153 4.99 -13.15 3.06
CA LYS A 153 6.22 -13.32 2.26
C LYS A 153 6.98 -11.99 2.15
N ASP A 154 8.28 -12.08 1.86
CA ASP A 154 9.11 -10.89 1.62
C ASP A 154 8.59 -10.10 0.41
N MET A 155 8.20 -8.85 0.64
CA MET A 155 7.67 -7.96 -0.40
C MET A 155 8.76 -7.13 -1.10
N THR A 156 10.02 -7.19 -0.65
CA THR A 156 11.09 -6.30 -1.09
C THR A 156 11.25 -6.26 -2.61
N SER A 157 11.30 -7.43 -3.25
CA SER A 157 11.46 -7.52 -4.72
C SER A 157 10.27 -6.94 -5.47
N SER A 158 9.05 -7.21 -5.03
CA SER A 158 7.82 -6.71 -5.66
C SER A 158 7.71 -5.19 -5.53
N LEU A 159 8.08 -4.63 -4.36
CA LEU A 159 8.09 -3.19 -4.15
C LEU A 159 9.17 -2.53 -5.03
N TYR A 160 10.39 -3.05 -5.03
CA TYR A 160 11.46 -2.46 -5.86
C TYR A 160 11.27 -2.63 -7.36
N ALA A 161 10.44 -3.58 -7.80
CA ALA A 161 10.05 -3.65 -9.20
C ALA A 161 9.33 -2.37 -9.67
N PHE A 162 8.65 -1.64 -8.78
CA PHE A 162 8.04 -0.35 -9.12
C PHE A 162 9.05 0.73 -9.56
N ARG A 163 10.32 0.61 -9.15
CA ARG A 163 11.40 1.54 -9.58
C ARG A 163 11.71 1.47 -11.06
N LEU A 164 11.32 0.38 -11.72
CA LEU A 164 11.57 0.21 -13.16
C LEU A 164 10.62 1.05 -14.01
N PHE A 165 9.57 1.57 -13.39
CA PHE A 165 8.53 2.33 -14.06
C PHE A 165 8.73 3.83 -13.80
N THR A 166 8.20 4.67 -14.70
CA THR A 166 8.39 6.13 -14.67
C THR A 166 7.21 6.88 -14.04
N GLN A 167 6.17 6.16 -13.61
CA GLN A 167 4.97 6.74 -13.03
C GLN A 167 5.23 7.25 -11.60
N VAL A 168 4.49 8.29 -11.23
CA VAL A 168 4.57 8.90 -9.88
C VAL A 168 3.75 8.09 -8.86
N PHE A 169 2.68 7.45 -9.31
CA PHE A 169 1.78 6.66 -8.46
C PHE A 169 1.54 5.28 -9.05
N TYR A 170 1.52 4.29 -8.17
CA TYR A 170 1.22 2.90 -8.48
C TYR A 170 0.06 2.43 -7.61
N PHE A 171 -0.87 1.72 -8.22
CA PHE A 171 -2.03 1.17 -7.54
C PHE A 171 -2.14 -0.31 -7.85
N ILE A 172 -2.55 -1.08 -6.85
CA ILE A 172 -2.97 -2.47 -7.07
C ILE A 172 -4.38 -2.43 -7.64
N LEU A 173 -4.65 -3.28 -8.63
CA LEU A 173 -5.97 -3.41 -9.21
C LEU A 173 -6.96 -3.85 -8.12
N ASP A 174 -8.04 -3.08 -7.96
CA ASP A 174 -9.14 -3.46 -7.07
C ASP A 174 -9.90 -4.63 -7.68
N HIS A 175 -9.65 -5.84 -7.17
CA HIS A 175 -10.26 -7.06 -7.66
C HIS A 175 -11.78 -7.09 -7.45
N VAL A 176 -12.31 -6.41 -6.43
CA VAL A 176 -13.76 -6.34 -6.16
C VAL A 176 -14.44 -5.48 -7.23
N MET A 177 -13.89 -4.29 -7.47
CA MET A 177 -14.43 -3.34 -8.46
C MET A 177 -14.10 -3.72 -9.91
N TYR A 178 -13.11 -4.58 -10.13
CA TYR A 178 -12.75 -5.06 -11.46
C TYR A 178 -13.81 -5.99 -12.05
N HIS A 179 -14.51 -6.78 -11.22
CA HIS A 179 -15.50 -7.73 -11.71
C HIS A 179 -16.80 -7.03 -12.15
N ASN A 180 -17.08 -7.08 -13.46
CA ASN A 180 -18.29 -6.51 -14.07
C ASN A 180 -19.60 -6.94 -13.38
N CYS A 181 -19.65 -8.16 -12.85
CA CYS A 181 -20.83 -8.66 -12.14
C CYS A 181 -21.08 -7.89 -10.82
N PHE A 182 -20.02 -7.57 -10.08
CA PHE A 182 -20.09 -6.74 -8.88
C PHE A 182 -20.49 -5.31 -9.26
N MET A 183 -19.81 -4.70 -10.24
CA MET A 183 -20.12 -3.34 -10.69
C MET A 183 -21.56 -3.19 -11.18
N ARG A 184 -22.09 -4.20 -11.87
CA ARG A 184 -23.50 -4.21 -12.29
C ARG A 184 -24.44 -4.22 -11.09
N LYS A 185 -24.26 -5.15 -10.14
CA LYS A 185 -25.10 -5.25 -8.93
C LYS A 185 -25.03 -4.00 -8.08
N TRP A 186 -23.83 -3.45 -7.91
CA TRP A 186 -23.62 -2.21 -7.15
C TRP A 186 -24.38 -1.04 -7.78
N ARG A 187 -24.30 -0.87 -9.11
CA ARG A 187 -25.04 0.17 -9.85
C ARG A 187 -26.56 -0.04 -9.78
N GLU A 188 -27.03 -1.29 -9.83
CA GLU A 188 -28.46 -1.61 -9.70
C GLU A 188 -29.00 -1.25 -8.31
N GLN A 189 -28.23 -1.51 -7.26
CA GLN A 189 -28.61 -1.21 -5.87
C GLN A 189 -28.55 0.28 -5.52
N HIS A 190 -27.66 1.04 -6.16
CA HIS A 190 -27.45 2.46 -5.89
C HIS A 190 -28.04 3.36 -6.99
N ARG A 191 -28.90 2.80 -7.85
CA ARG A 191 -29.46 3.50 -9.02
C ARG A 191 -30.19 4.78 -8.63
N ASP A 192 -30.96 4.73 -7.55
CA ASP A 192 -31.76 5.86 -7.07
C ASP A 192 -30.91 6.95 -6.41
N THR A 193 -29.76 6.58 -5.83
CA THR A 193 -28.79 7.53 -5.26
C THR A 193 -27.97 8.22 -6.35
N ILE A 194 -27.66 7.51 -7.45
CA ILE A 194 -26.91 8.05 -8.59
C ILE A 194 -27.76 9.05 -9.40
N LEU A 195 -29.08 8.84 -9.48
CA LEU A 195 -29.99 9.74 -10.22
C LEU A 195 -30.33 11.03 -9.46
N GLN A 196 -29.87 11.18 -8.21
CA GLN A 196 -30.06 12.37 -7.39
C GLN A 196 -28.81 13.27 -7.30
N LEU A 197 -27.70 12.86 -7.92
CA LEU A 197 -26.46 13.64 -8.07
C LEU A 197 -26.35 14.20 -9.50
#